data_AF-A0A252BZ37-F1
#
_entry.id   AF-A0A252BZ37-F1
#
_cell.length_a   1.000
_cell.length_b   1.000
_cell.length_c   1.000
_cell.angle_alpha   90.00
_cell.angle_beta   90.00
_cell.angle_gamma   90.00
#
_symmetry.space_group_name_H-M   'P 1'
#
loop_
_entity.id
_entity.type
_entity.pdbx_description
1 polymer ?
#
loop_
_entity_poly.entity_id
_entity_poly.type
_entity_poly.pdbx_seq_one_letter_code
_entity_poly.pdbx_strand_id
1 'polypeptide(L)'
;MNGTLRFKVGLPFAMLVAIDAPHGGVADLTGCTYAAQIRDALGTLVASPAVTAVLAQPGAVQLTVQDTTQWPFGQMWCDLNVTWPNGLTTPTEPWMITILRGVTR
;
A
#
# COMPACT_ATOMS: atom_id res chain seq x y z
N MET A 1 13.46 0.10 4.53
CA MET A 1 13.01 0.34 5.93
C MET A 1 13.00 -0.99 6.67
N ASN A 2 13.75 -1.15 7.78
CA ASN A 2 13.84 -2.40 8.54
C ASN A 2 12.86 -2.41 9.74
N GLY A 3 11.57 -2.22 9.45
CA GLY A 3 10.52 -2.26 10.46
C GLY A 3 9.32 -3.02 9.93
N THR A 4 8.84 -4.03 10.65
CA THR A 4 7.61 -4.72 10.31
C THR A 4 6.41 -3.83 10.63
N LEU A 5 5.65 -3.44 9.60
CA LEU A 5 4.39 -2.73 9.77
C LEU A 5 3.36 -3.67 10.39
N ARG A 6 2.74 -3.26 11.50
CA ARG A 6 1.75 -4.07 12.23
C ARG A 6 0.41 -3.36 12.26
N PHE A 7 -0.64 -4.07 11.87
CA PHE A 7 -1.99 -3.54 11.77
C PHE A 7 -2.99 -4.42 12.53
N LYS A 8 -3.95 -3.81 13.21
CA LYS A 8 -5.02 -4.54 13.91
C LYS A 8 -6.23 -4.67 12.99
N VAL A 9 -6.71 -5.89 12.82
CA VAL A 9 -7.90 -6.18 12.01
C VAL A 9 -9.15 -5.50 12.58
N GLY A 10 -10.12 -5.19 11.70
CA GLY A 10 -11.43 -4.65 12.07
C GLY A 10 -11.50 -3.12 12.14
N LEU A 11 -10.43 -2.43 11.78
CA LEU A 11 -10.41 -0.98 11.58
C LEU A 11 -10.18 -0.66 10.10
N PRO A 12 -10.52 0.57 9.64
CA PRO A 12 -10.07 1.04 8.34
C PRO A 12 -8.54 1.01 8.27
N PHE A 13 -8.02 0.43 7.19
CA PHE A 13 -6.60 0.45 6.88
C PHE A 13 -6.27 1.73 6.12
N ALA A 14 -5.23 2.43 6.55
CA ALA A 14 -4.65 3.55 5.85
C ALA A 14 -3.13 3.49 5.97
N MET A 15 -2.42 3.68 4.85
CA MET A 15 -0.97 3.68 4.82
C MET A 15 -0.47 4.71 3.80
N LEU A 16 0.50 5.50 4.22
CA LEU A 16 1.18 6.46 3.36
C LEU A 16 2.43 5.79 2.77
N VAL A 17 2.57 5.85 1.45
CA VAL A 17 3.71 5.31 0.71
C VAL A 17 4.40 6.46 -0.01
N ALA A 18 5.68 6.64 0.29
CA ALA A 18 6.54 7.55 -0.46
C ALA A 18 7.08 6.83 -1.70
N ILE A 19 7.03 7.53 -2.83
CA ILE A 19 7.52 7.09 -4.14
C ILE A 19 8.66 8.02 -4.51
N ASP A 20 9.86 7.44 -4.56
CA ASP A 20 11.03 8.15 -5.02
C ASP A 20 11.10 8.11 -6.55
N ALA A 21 11.55 9.21 -7.15
CA ALA A 21 11.94 9.24 -8.54
C ALA A 21 13.14 8.30 -8.76
N PRO A 22 13.36 7.79 -9.99
CA PRO A 22 14.48 6.88 -10.31
C PRO A 22 15.88 7.39 -9.92
N HIS A 23 16.04 8.69 -9.66
CA HIS A 23 17.29 9.34 -9.28
C HIS A 23 17.35 9.79 -7.81
N GLY A 24 16.45 9.30 -6.95
CA GLY A 24 16.50 9.55 -5.50
C GLY A 24 15.94 10.91 -5.06
N GLY A 25 15.04 11.51 -5.84
CA GLY A 25 14.30 12.71 -5.49
C GLY A 25 12.80 12.44 -5.30
N VAL A 26 12.03 13.47 -4.97
CA VAL A 26 10.57 13.35 -4.86
C VAL A 26 9.96 13.11 -6.24
N ALA A 27 9.16 12.05 -6.41
CA ALA A 27 8.48 11.80 -7.67
C ALA A 27 7.34 12.81 -7.92
N ASP A 28 7.27 13.36 -9.13
CA ASP A 28 6.06 14.04 -9.60
C ASP A 28 5.03 12.98 -10.02
N LEU A 29 3.91 12.97 -9.30
CA LEU A 29 2.85 12.00 -9.45
C LEU A 29 1.68 12.51 -10.30
N THR A 30 1.81 13.70 -10.89
CA THR A 30 0.76 14.33 -11.69
C THR A 30 0.36 13.45 -12.88
N GLY A 31 -0.94 13.20 -13.03
CA GLY A 31 -1.49 12.38 -14.12
C GLY A 31 -1.18 10.88 -14.02
N CYS A 32 -0.57 10.43 -12.92
CA CYS A 32 -0.34 9.00 -12.68
C CYS A 32 -1.64 8.30 -12.26
N THR A 33 -1.71 7.01 -12.56
CA THR A 33 -2.73 6.10 -12.01
C THR A 33 -2.06 4.97 -11.25
N TYR A 34 -2.81 4.31 -10.37
CA TYR A 34 -2.25 3.40 -9.38
C TYR A 34 -3.09 2.14 -9.24
N ALA A 35 -2.42 1.02 -8.96
CA ALA A 35 -3.08 -0.20 -8.53
C ALA A 35 -2.26 -0.86 -7.42
N ALA A 36 -2.88 -1.20 -6.31
CA ALA A 36 -2.24 -1.90 -5.20
C ALA A 36 -2.95 -3.23 -4.94
N GLN A 37 -2.19 -4.22 -4.49
CA GLN A 37 -2.73 -5.51 -4.06
C GLN A 37 -2.14 -5.89 -2.72
N ILE A 38 -2.98 -6.52 -1.89
CA ILE A 38 -2.56 -7.17 -0.66
C ILE A 38 -2.85 -8.65 -0.80
N ARG A 39 -1.83 -9.48 -0.59
CA ARG A 39 -1.90 -10.94 -0.74
C ARG A 39 -1.40 -11.64 0.52
N ASP A 40 -1.92 -12.83 0.75
CA ASP A 40 -1.42 -13.70 1.83
C ASP A 40 -0.12 -14.42 1.44
N ALA A 41 0.42 -15.21 2.36
CA ALA A 41 1.63 -15.99 2.14
C ALA A 41 1.50 -17.07 1.05
N LEU A 42 0.29 -17.44 0.64
CA LEU A 42 0.00 -18.37 -0.45
C LEU A 42 -0.21 -17.65 -1.78
N GLY A 43 -0.18 -16.31 -1.79
CA GLY A 43 -0.43 -15.48 -2.96
C GLY A 43 -1.91 -15.19 -3.22
N THR A 44 -2.82 -15.58 -2.33
CA THR A 44 -4.26 -15.29 -2.47
C THR A 44 -4.50 -13.80 -2.30
N LEU A 45 -5.33 -13.21 -3.19
CA LEU A 45 -5.72 -11.80 -3.06
C LEU A 45 -6.62 -11.61 -1.83
N VAL A 46 -6.16 -10.77 -0.90
CA VAL A 46 -6.88 -10.38 0.31
C VAL A 46 -7.64 -9.08 0.09
N ALA A 47 -7.01 -8.09 -0.56
CA ALA A 47 -7.62 -6.80 -0.84
C ALA A 47 -6.96 -6.08 -2.02
N SER A 48 -7.70 -5.14 -2.60
CA SER A 48 -7.20 -4.15 -3.57
C SER A 48 -7.41 -2.75 -2.99
N PRO A 49 -6.42 -2.18 -2.29
CA PRO A 49 -6.55 -0.86 -1.69
C PRO A 49 -6.88 0.23 -2.71
N ALA A 50 -7.76 1.16 -2.33
CA ALA A 50 -7.92 2.40 -3.07
C ALA A 50 -6.67 3.26 -2.85
N VAL A 51 -6.12 3.81 -3.94
CA VAL A 51 -4.88 4.58 -3.91
C VAL A 51 -5.15 6.00 -4.37
N THR A 52 -4.78 6.99 -3.57
CA THR A 52 -4.94 8.41 -3.91
C THR A 52 -3.65 9.16 -3.66
N ALA A 53 -3.24 10.00 -4.61
CA ALA A 53 -2.13 10.93 -4.41
C ALA A 53 -2.45 11.91 -3.27
N VAL A 54 -1.45 12.22 -2.44
CA VAL A 54 -1.59 13.17 -1.33
C VAL A 54 -1.17 14.56 -1.81
N LEU A 55 -2.14 15.43 -2.08
CA LEU A 55 -1.87 16.75 -2.68
C LEU A 55 -0.91 17.63 -1.86
N ALA A 56 -0.95 17.51 -0.53
CA ALA A 56 -0.08 18.27 0.36
C ALA A 56 1.34 17.69 0.48
N GLN A 57 1.60 16.51 -0.09
CA GLN A 57 2.87 15.80 0.03
C GLN A 57 3.26 15.19 -1.33
N PRO A 58 3.99 15.93 -2.18
CA PRO A 58 4.48 15.43 -3.45
C PRO A 58 5.25 14.12 -3.27
N GLY A 59 5.14 13.22 -4.26
CA GLY A 59 5.75 11.89 -4.19
C GLY A 59 5.11 10.94 -3.18
N ALA A 60 3.97 11.27 -2.57
CA ALA A 60 3.29 10.36 -1.66
C ALA A 60 1.89 9.97 -2.14
N VAL A 61 1.54 8.69 -1.93
CA VAL A 61 0.20 8.16 -2.12
C VAL A 61 -0.32 7.55 -0.83
N GLN A 62 -1.64 7.60 -0.64
CA GLN A 62 -2.31 6.94 0.47
C GLN A 62 -3.06 5.71 -0.05
N LEU A 63 -2.78 4.56 0.53
CA LEU A 63 -3.52 3.31 0.32
C LEU A 63 -4.59 3.20 1.41
N THR A 64 -5.83 2.90 1.02
CA THR A 64 -6.95 2.75 1.96
C THR A 64 -7.80 1.52 1.69
N VAL A 65 -8.26 0.87 2.77
CA VAL A 65 -9.30 -0.18 2.75
C VAL A 65 -10.24 0.08 3.90
N GLN A 66 -11.54 0.23 3.62
CA GLN A 66 -12.53 0.65 4.61
C GLN A 66 -12.85 -0.43 5.65
N ASP A 67 -12.92 -1.69 5.20
CA ASP A 67 -13.23 -2.83 6.05
C ASP A 67 -12.14 -3.89 5.94
N THR A 68 -11.54 -4.21 7.08
CA THR A 68 -10.52 -5.26 7.21
C THR A 68 -11.00 -6.45 8.03
N THR A 69 -12.26 -6.49 8.48
CA THR A 69 -12.77 -7.50 9.43
C THR A 69 -12.54 -8.96 9.00
N GLN A 70 -12.47 -9.22 7.69
CA GLN A 70 -12.25 -10.55 7.10
C GLN A 70 -10.78 -10.84 6.76
N TRP A 71 -9.85 -9.93 7.06
CA TRP A 71 -8.45 -10.17 6.72
C TRP A 71 -7.88 -11.30 7.58
N PRO A 72 -7.09 -12.21 6.98
CA PRO A 72 -6.45 -13.27 7.74
C PRO A 72 -5.41 -12.70 8.71
N PHE A 73 -5.17 -13.39 9.81
CA PHE A 73 -4.08 -13.05 10.72
C PHE A 73 -2.74 -13.52 10.16
N GLY A 74 -1.67 -12.79 10.49
CA GLY A 74 -0.31 -13.14 10.10
C GLY A 74 0.26 -12.22 9.03
N GLN A 75 1.25 -12.72 8.30
CA GLN A 75 1.99 -11.94 7.31
C GLN A 75 1.19 -11.83 6.00
N MET A 76 1.11 -10.60 5.51
CA MET A 76 0.59 -10.26 4.20
C MET A 76 1.64 -9.45 3.44
N TRP A 77 1.59 -9.53 2.13
CA TRP A 77 2.47 -8.81 1.22
C TRP A 77 1.66 -7.78 0.45
N CYS A 78 2.18 -6.57 0.36
CA CYS A 78 1.57 -5.49 -0.39
C CYS A 78 2.56 -4.99 -1.44
N ASP A 79 2.04 -4.66 -2.61
CA ASP A 79 2.77 -3.97 -3.67
C ASP A 79 1.94 -2.81 -4.23
N LEU A 80 2.59 -1.99 -5.04
CA LEU A 80 1.99 -0.87 -5.75
C LEU A 80 2.55 -0.82 -7.17
N ASN A 81 1.66 -0.74 -8.14
CA ASN A 81 1.99 -0.38 -9.51
C ASN A 81 1.64 1.09 -9.74
N VAL A 82 2.61 1.84 -10.26
CA VAL A 82 2.41 3.22 -10.72
C VAL A 82 2.41 3.22 -12.24
N THR A 83 1.35 3.70 -12.85
CA THR A 83 1.29 3.92 -14.30
C THR A 83 1.42 5.41 -14.58
N TRP A 84 2.52 5.77 -15.23
CA TRP A 84 2.91 7.15 -15.55
C TRP A 84 2.09 7.71 -16.74
N PRO A 85 2.03 9.04 -16.94
CA PRO A 85 1.28 9.65 -18.04
C PRO A 85 1.72 9.19 -19.44
N ASN A 86 2.96 8.72 -19.58
CA ASN A 86 3.49 8.16 -20.83
C ASN A 86 3.06 6.69 -21.07
N GLY A 87 2.24 6.11 -20.18
CA GLY A 87 1.75 4.73 -20.25
C GLY A 87 2.70 3.67 -19.69
N LEU A 88 3.89 4.04 -19.22
CA LEU A 88 4.80 3.10 -18.57
C LEU A 88 4.24 2.70 -17.20
N THR A 89 4.26 1.41 -16.87
CA THR A 89 3.94 0.92 -15.52
C THR A 89 5.21 0.47 -14.81
N THR A 90 5.42 0.96 -13.59
CA THR A 90 6.56 0.59 -12.75
C THR A 90 6.03 -0.06 -11.45
N PRO A 91 6.38 -1.32 -11.17
CA PRO A 91 6.09 -1.94 -9.89
C PRO A 91 7.04 -1.43 -8.80
N THR A 92 6.55 -1.27 -7.59
CA THR A 92 7.38 -1.07 -6.40
C THR A 92 7.91 -2.41 -5.88
N GLU A 93 8.95 -2.37 -5.06
CA GLU A 93 9.32 -3.52 -4.25
C GLU A 93 8.15 -3.91 -3.32
N PRO A 94 7.80 -5.20 -3.18
CA PRO A 94 6.77 -5.61 -2.24
C PRO A 94 7.25 -5.43 -0.81
N TRP A 95 6.35 -4.99 0.07
CA TRP A 95 6.62 -4.88 1.51
C TRP A 95 5.64 -5.72 2.31
N MET A 96 6.07 -6.09 3.51
CA MET A 96 5.31 -6.94 4.41
C MET A 96 4.52 -6.12 5.43
N ILE A 97 3.26 -6.48 5.62
CA ILE A 97 2.42 -6.02 6.74
C ILE A 97 2.02 -7.25 7.59
N THR A 98 1.94 -7.09 8.91
CA THR A 98 1.49 -8.14 9.83
C THR A 98 0.14 -7.77 10.41
N ILE A 99 -0.85 -8.62 10.16
CA ILE A 99 -2.22 -8.47 10.66
C ILE A 99 -2.36 -9.17 12.00
N LEU A 100 -2.81 -8.41 12.99
CA LEU A 100 -2.91 -8.84 14.38
C LEU A 100 -4.34 -8.73 14.88
N ARG A 101 -4.65 -9.56 15.88
CA ARG A 101 -5.89 -9.41 16.66
C ARG A 101 -5.78 -8.21 17.61
N GLY A 102 -6.84 -7.42 17.71
CA GLY A 102 -6.97 -6.40 18.77
C GLY A 102 -7.12 -7.05 20.15
N VAL A 103 -6.34 -6.59 21.13
CA VAL A 103 -6.40 -7.11 22.51
C VAL A 103 -7.43 -6.35 23.35
N THR A 104 -7.55 -5.03 23.16
CA THR A 104 -8.52 -4.17 23.86
C THR A 104 -9.84 -4.16 23.10
N ARG A 105 -10.96 -4.36 23.82
CA ARG A 105 -12.33 -4.19 23.34
C ARG A 105 -12.97 -3.00 24.04
#